data_AF-A0A1G1FR96-F1
#
_entry.id   AF-A0A1G1FR96-F1
#
_cell.length_a   1.000
_cell.length_b   1.000
_cell.length_c   1.000
_cell.angle_alpha   90.00
_cell.angle_beta   90.00
_cell.angle_gamma   90.00
#
_symmetry.space_group_name_H-M   'P 1'
#
loop_
_entity.id
_entity.type
_entity.pdbx_description
1 polymer ?
#
loop_
_entity_poly.entity_id
_entity_poly.type
_entity_poly.pdbx_seq_one_letter_code
_entity_poly.pdbx_strand_id
1 'polypeptide(L)'
;MKTSKNVFWIHALLLVISFVFVLSGCGDDNDDDGIAPTGSGTVSGTAVKGPVSGGSVAAFAISNGVKGSQLGSAITDGQGNFSVSTGTHSGPLMLEMSGGTFTDEATGTVMPMGANDVMTVAIPSISTGATVTGVHMTPLTSMAQTMAGNMAGGMTTTNINSANGDVGSFFMINDIIHTPPMNPLVPGSGTTASQDMRNYGMVIAAMSESAMGLGMSRSSGMVTAMMNDASDGVMNGAMGGTPVSMDGRGGMMGGGPMQPTAGTSELASAMMSFMTDTTVNRSGLTQADMQTLTDKLNASNGRLQ
;
A
#
# COMPACT_ATOMS: atom_id res chain seq x y z
N MET A 1 -64.58 -20.70 14.53
CA MET A 1 -64.28 -21.83 13.63
C MET A 1 -63.09 -22.58 14.19
N LYS A 2 -63.21 -23.90 14.23
CA LYS A 2 -62.49 -24.86 15.07
C LYS A 2 -61.39 -25.56 14.24
N THR A 3 -60.21 -25.75 14.84
CA THR A 3 -59.34 -26.94 14.78
C THR A 3 -59.06 -27.67 13.45
N SER A 4 -57.79 -27.92 13.13
CA SER A 4 -57.11 -29.20 13.48
C SER A 4 -55.67 -29.30 12.93
N LYS A 5 -54.82 -29.94 13.73
CA LYS A 5 -53.53 -30.57 13.39
C LYS A 5 -53.80 -31.93 12.74
N ASN A 6 -52.89 -32.45 11.89
CA ASN A 6 -52.66 -33.89 11.60
C ASN A 6 -51.29 -34.00 10.87
N VAL A 7 -50.19 -34.50 11.45
CA VAL A 7 -49.82 -35.89 11.84
C VAL A 7 -49.53 -36.80 10.62
N PHE A 8 -48.23 -37.11 10.45
CA PHE A 8 -47.53 -38.33 9.98
C PHE A 8 -48.07 -39.10 8.75
N TRP A 9 -47.18 -39.79 8.01
CA TRP A 9 -47.23 -41.23 7.69
C TRP A 9 -46.04 -41.57 6.76
N ILE A 10 -45.31 -42.61 7.18
CA ILE A 10 -44.11 -43.23 6.61
C ILE A 10 -44.49 -44.07 5.37
N HIS A 11 -43.57 -44.26 4.39
CA HIS A 11 -43.07 -45.57 3.91
C HIS A 11 -42.16 -45.42 2.66
N ALA A 12 -41.06 -46.18 2.70
CA ALA A 12 -39.95 -46.22 1.77
C ALA A 12 -40.27 -46.94 0.45
N LEU A 13 -39.54 -46.59 -0.61
CA LEU A 13 -39.24 -47.52 -1.70
C LEU A 13 -37.83 -47.25 -2.25
N LEU A 14 -36.94 -48.23 -2.05
CA LEU A 14 -35.63 -48.33 -2.68
C LEU A 14 -35.77 -48.65 -4.17
N LEU A 15 -34.97 -48.00 -5.01
CA LEU A 15 -34.51 -48.60 -6.27
C LEU A 15 -33.00 -48.40 -6.39
N VAL A 16 -32.29 -49.52 -6.32
CA VAL A 16 -30.84 -49.68 -6.49
C VAL A 16 -30.56 -49.83 -7.98
N ILE A 17 -29.68 -49.00 -8.55
CA ILE A 17 -28.98 -49.35 -9.80
C ILE A 17 -27.48 -49.18 -9.57
N SER A 18 -26.84 -50.35 -9.62
CA SER A 18 -25.42 -50.62 -9.57
C SER A 18 -24.74 -50.18 -10.87
N PHE A 19 -23.57 -49.55 -10.78
CA PHE A 19 -22.61 -49.53 -11.87
C PHE A 19 -21.21 -49.80 -11.31
N VAL A 20 -20.69 -50.96 -11.68
CA VAL A 20 -19.35 -51.46 -11.36
C VAL A 20 -18.42 -51.04 -12.51
N PHE A 21 -17.32 -50.37 -12.19
CA PHE A 21 -16.10 -50.44 -12.99
C PHE A 21 -14.92 -50.73 -12.07
N VAL A 22 -14.30 -51.88 -12.31
CA VAL A 22 -13.06 -52.33 -11.68
C VAL A 22 -11.92 -51.79 -12.53
N LEU A 23 -10.91 -51.17 -11.92
CA LEU A 23 -9.54 -51.22 -12.40
C LEU A 23 -8.60 -51.32 -11.20
N SER A 24 -7.86 -52.43 -11.14
CA SER A 24 -6.72 -52.63 -10.26
C SER A 24 -5.51 -51.86 -10.82
N GLY A 25 -4.79 -51.17 -9.94
CA GLY A 25 -3.46 -50.63 -10.20
C GLY A 25 -2.66 -50.68 -8.91
N CYS A 26 -1.69 -51.59 -8.88
CA CYS A 26 -0.78 -51.86 -7.77
C CYS A 26 0.61 -51.35 -8.20
N GLY A 27 1.30 -50.67 -7.29
CA GLY A 27 2.75 -50.44 -7.30
C GLY A 27 3.26 -49.31 -8.20
N ASP A 28 3.84 -48.27 -7.57
CA ASP A 28 5.29 -48.12 -7.59
C ASP A 28 5.74 -47.18 -6.48
N ASP A 29 6.73 -47.64 -5.72
CA ASP A 29 7.50 -46.88 -4.75
C ASP A 29 8.23 -45.75 -5.50
N ASN A 30 7.93 -44.51 -5.14
CA ASN A 30 8.83 -43.39 -5.38
C ASN A 30 9.11 -42.74 -4.02
N ASP A 31 10.32 -43.00 -3.54
CA ASP A 31 11.05 -42.11 -2.64
C ASP A 31 11.09 -40.73 -3.30
N ASP A 32 10.10 -39.90 -3.01
CA ASP A 32 10.26 -38.46 -3.07
C ASP A 32 10.30 -38.00 -1.62
N ASP A 33 11.51 -37.84 -1.10
CA ASP A 33 11.83 -36.93 0.01
C ASP A 33 11.52 -35.49 -0.45
N GLY A 34 10.28 -35.24 -0.83
CA GLY A 34 9.70 -33.94 -1.06
C GLY A 34 9.35 -33.37 0.30
N ILE A 35 10.37 -32.95 1.05
CA ILE A 35 10.19 -32.03 2.17
C ILE A 35 9.41 -30.85 1.58
N ALA A 36 8.09 -30.79 1.86
CA ALA A 36 7.32 -29.55 1.72
C ALA A 36 8.16 -28.47 2.41
N PRO A 37 8.44 -27.31 1.79
CA PRO A 37 9.34 -26.34 2.38
C PRO A 37 8.84 -26.02 3.79
N THR A 38 9.57 -26.50 4.79
CA THR A 38 9.23 -26.41 6.22
C THR A 38 9.43 -24.99 6.77
N GLY A 39 9.52 -23.98 5.90
CA GLY A 39 9.47 -22.57 6.27
C GLY A 39 8.11 -21.99 5.95
N SER A 40 7.34 -21.71 7.00
CA SER A 40 6.05 -21.03 6.91
C SER A 40 6.19 -19.51 7.09
N GLY A 41 7.12 -18.88 6.37
CA GLY A 41 7.27 -17.43 6.40
C GLY A 41 6.04 -16.74 5.85
N THR A 42 5.60 -15.68 6.50
CA THR A 42 4.47 -14.84 6.06
C THR A 42 4.75 -13.37 6.31
N VAL A 43 4.27 -12.53 5.40
CA VAL A 43 4.22 -11.07 5.56
C VAL A 43 2.80 -10.62 5.32
N SER A 44 2.23 -9.93 6.29
CA SER A 44 0.84 -9.47 6.27
C SER A 44 0.72 -8.01 6.69
N GLY A 45 -0.32 -7.36 6.19
CA GLY A 45 -0.40 -5.91 6.27
C GLY A 45 -1.60 -5.34 5.52
N THR A 46 -1.55 -4.03 5.26
CA THR A 46 -2.59 -3.31 4.51
C THR A 46 -2.00 -2.45 3.40
N ALA A 47 -2.69 -2.35 2.27
CA ALA A 47 -2.40 -1.39 1.21
C ALA A 47 -3.31 -0.17 1.35
N VAL A 48 -2.73 1.04 1.48
CA VAL A 48 -3.46 2.26 1.83
C VAL A 48 -3.09 3.46 0.96
N LYS A 49 -4.04 3.86 0.13
CA LYS A 49 -4.27 5.16 -0.53
C LYS A 49 -5.79 5.36 -0.48
N GLY A 50 -6.34 5.34 0.73
CA GLY A 50 -7.58 4.65 1.09
C GLY A 50 -7.36 3.13 1.08
N PRO A 51 -8.08 2.34 1.90
CA PRO A 51 -7.97 0.87 1.82
C PRO A 51 -8.16 0.37 0.38
N VAL A 52 -7.11 -0.22 -0.22
CA VAL A 52 -7.15 -0.63 -1.63
C VAL A 52 -7.75 -2.02 -1.72
N SER A 53 -8.94 -2.15 -2.31
CA SER A 53 -9.62 -3.42 -2.50
C SER A 53 -9.27 -4.06 -3.84
N GLY A 54 -9.01 -5.37 -3.84
CA GLY A 54 -8.78 -6.16 -5.07
C GLY A 54 -7.44 -5.87 -5.77
N GLY A 55 -6.47 -5.28 -5.08
CA GLY A 55 -5.11 -5.07 -5.57
C GLY A 55 -4.30 -6.36 -5.51
N SER A 56 -3.48 -6.61 -6.53
CA SER A 56 -2.59 -7.77 -6.58
C SER A 56 -1.27 -7.42 -5.90
N VAL A 57 -1.00 -8.02 -4.74
CA VAL A 57 0.24 -7.88 -3.98
C VAL A 57 1.17 -9.03 -4.31
N ALA A 58 2.41 -8.74 -4.69
CA ALA A 58 3.46 -9.73 -4.87
C ALA A 58 4.66 -9.40 -3.97
N ALA A 59 5.22 -10.44 -3.35
CA ALA A 59 6.46 -10.35 -2.58
C ALA A 59 7.64 -10.81 -3.44
N PHE A 60 8.72 -10.04 -3.43
CA PHE A 60 9.95 -10.34 -4.16
C PHE A 60 11.13 -10.35 -3.20
N ALA A 61 12.02 -11.32 -3.35
CA ALA A 61 13.33 -11.25 -2.74
C ALA A 61 14.10 -10.05 -3.31
N ILE A 62 14.92 -9.40 -2.50
CA ILE A 62 15.88 -8.42 -3.00
C ILE A 62 17.26 -9.08 -3.06
N SER A 63 17.89 -9.07 -4.23
CA SER A 63 19.19 -9.69 -4.47
C SER A 63 20.12 -8.68 -5.14
N ASN A 64 21.31 -8.49 -4.58
CA ASN A 64 22.29 -7.50 -5.07
C ASN A 64 21.68 -6.09 -5.24
N GLY A 65 20.81 -5.68 -4.31
CA GLY A 65 20.18 -4.36 -4.30
C GLY A 65 19.05 -4.16 -5.31
N VAL A 66 18.65 -5.19 -6.06
CA VAL A 66 17.57 -5.08 -7.06
C VAL A 66 16.46 -6.09 -6.78
N LYS A 67 15.27 -5.83 -7.33
CA LYS A 67 14.12 -6.74 -7.29
C LYS A 67 14.51 -8.08 -7.94
N GLY A 68 14.40 -9.16 -7.17
CA GLY A 68 14.75 -10.53 -7.56
C GLY A 68 13.53 -11.41 -7.82
N SER A 69 13.63 -12.69 -7.48
CA SER A 69 12.56 -13.67 -7.69
C SER A 69 11.32 -13.37 -6.84
N GLN A 70 10.14 -13.61 -7.41
CA GLN A 70 8.90 -13.58 -6.67
C GLN A 70 8.85 -14.75 -5.67
N LEU A 71 8.44 -14.47 -4.45
CA LEU A 71 8.30 -15.42 -3.34
C LEU A 71 6.86 -15.92 -3.19
N GLY A 72 5.90 -15.04 -3.45
CA GLY A 72 4.47 -15.32 -3.30
C GLY A 72 3.61 -14.13 -3.73
N SER A 73 2.30 -14.30 -3.69
CA SER A 73 1.34 -13.24 -3.98
C SER A 73 0.03 -13.43 -3.22
N ALA A 74 -0.74 -12.35 -3.08
CA ALA A 74 -2.08 -12.30 -2.50
C ALA A 74 -2.91 -11.20 -3.17
N ILE A 75 -4.21 -11.21 -2.92
CA ILE A 75 -5.12 -10.14 -3.31
C ILE A 75 -5.57 -9.41 -2.05
N THR A 76 -5.62 -8.08 -2.09
CA THR A 76 -6.15 -7.31 -0.96
C THR A 76 -7.66 -7.49 -0.81
N ASP A 77 -8.13 -7.63 0.43
CA ASP A 77 -9.55 -7.66 0.74
C ASP A 77 -10.20 -6.25 0.67
N GLY A 78 -11.49 -6.15 0.99
CA GLY A 78 -12.22 -4.88 0.98
C GLY A 78 -11.75 -3.85 2.01
N GLN A 79 -10.86 -4.23 2.94
CA GLN A 79 -10.22 -3.37 3.93
C GLN A 79 -8.74 -3.16 3.59
N GLY A 80 -8.29 -3.57 2.41
CA GLY A 80 -6.92 -3.45 1.96
C GLY A 80 -5.97 -4.47 2.59
N ASN A 81 -6.45 -5.43 3.38
CA ASN A 81 -5.59 -6.38 4.05
C ASN A 81 -5.05 -7.42 3.07
N PHE A 82 -3.80 -7.82 3.25
CA PHE A 82 -3.17 -8.92 2.53
C PHE A 82 -2.36 -9.82 3.47
N SER A 83 -2.10 -11.05 3.02
CA SER A 83 -1.15 -11.96 3.64
C SER A 83 -0.46 -12.77 2.56
N VAL A 84 0.85 -12.58 2.40
CA VAL A 84 1.67 -13.23 1.38
C VAL A 84 2.62 -14.21 2.05
N SER A 85 2.67 -15.45 1.56
CA SER A 85 3.70 -16.41 2.00
C SER A 85 5.06 -16.03 1.43
N THR A 86 6.09 -16.07 2.28
CA THR A 86 7.49 -15.85 1.90
C THR A 86 8.33 -17.13 2.01
N GLY A 87 7.69 -18.26 2.36
CA GLY A 87 8.35 -19.56 2.47
C GLY A 87 9.52 -19.53 3.46
N THR A 88 10.68 -20.00 3.01
CA THR A 88 11.93 -20.02 3.78
C THR A 88 12.80 -18.78 3.60
N HIS A 89 12.31 -17.74 2.88
CA HIS A 89 13.10 -16.55 2.55
C HIS A 89 13.68 -15.87 3.80
N SER A 90 14.90 -15.37 3.66
CA SER A 90 15.61 -14.58 4.67
C SER A 90 16.37 -13.46 3.98
N GLY A 91 16.49 -12.33 4.66
CA GLY A 91 17.08 -11.10 4.11
C GLY A 91 16.03 -10.12 3.58
N PRO A 92 16.46 -9.08 2.84
CA PRO A 92 15.60 -8.00 2.39
C PRO A 92 14.53 -8.52 1.40
N LEU A 93 13.36 -7.89 1.44
CA LEU A 93 12.26 -8.18 0.51
C LEU A 93 11.52 -6.90 0.14
N MET A 94 10.86 -6.93 -1.01
CA MET A 94 9.99 -5.87 -1.52
C MET A 94 8.59 -6.44 -1.68
N LEU A 95 7.58 -5.72 -1.21
CA LEU A 95 6.20 -5.92 -1.63
C LEU A 95 5.88 -4.88 -2.71
N GLU A 96 5.14 -5.31 -3.73
CA GLU A 96 4.65 -4.46 -4.82
C GLU A 96 3.18 -4.79 -5.05
N MET A 97 2.33 -3.77 -5.08
CA MET A 97 0.91 -3.90 -5.39
C MET A 97 0.59 -3.13 -6.66
N SER A 98 -0.24 -3.75 -7.50
CA SER A 98 -0.82 -3.14 -8.69
C SER A 98 -2.33 -3.38 -8.76
N GLY A 99 -3.04 -2.48 -9.45
CA GLY A 99 -4.48 -2.60 -9.64
C GLY A 99 -5.30 -2.34 -8.37
N GLY A 100 -6.55 -2.80 -8.38
CA GLY A 100 -7.51 -2.54 -7.30
C GLY A 100 -8.17 -1.16 -7.37
N THR A 101 -9.07 -0.93 -6.41
CA THR A 101 -9.86 0.30 -6.28
C THR A 101 -9.81 0.80 -4.85
N PHE A 102 -9.87 2.12 -4.67
CA PHE A 102 -9.85 2.76 -3.37
C PHE A 102 -10.82 3.94 -3.35
N THR A 103 -11.28 4.31 -2.15
CA THR A 103 -11.95 5.60 -1.94
C THR A 103 -10.88 6.66 -1.78
N ASP A 104 -10.81 7.57 -2.74
CA ASP A 104 -9.84 8.67 -2.74
C ASP A 104 -10.16 9.68 -1.64
N GLU A 105 -9.13 10.11 -0.91
CA GLU A 105 -9.30 10.92 0.30
C GLU A 105 -9.91 12.30 0.01
N ALA A 106 -9.42 13.00 -1.01
CA ALA A 106 -9.85 14.36 -1.33
C ALA A 106 -11.22 14.42 -2.02
N THR A 107 -11.56 13.42 -2.84
CA THR A 107 -12.85 13.42 -3.54
C THR A 107 -13.94 12.63 -2.80
N GLY A 108 -13.57 11.73 -1.89
CA GLY A 108 -14.50 10.79 -1.25
C GLY A 108 -15.11 9.77 -2.22
N THR A 109 -14.61 9.67 -3.45
CA THR A 109 -15.15 8.80 -4.50
C THR A 109 -14.30 7.56 -4.72
N VAL A 110 -14.93 6.46 -5.16
CA VAL A 110 -14.20 5.24 -5.51
C VAL A 110 -13.56 5.40 -6.89
N MET A 111 -12.25 5.17 -6.98
CA MET A 111 -11.51 5.17 -8.24
C MET A 111 -10.50 4.01 -8.33
N PRO A 112 -10.17 3.56 -9.55
CA PRO A 112 -9.17 2.53 -9.76
C PRO A 112 -7.75 3.11 -9.68
N MET A 113 -6.80 2.26 -9.30
CA MET A 113 -5.38 2.53 -9.56
C MET A 113 -5.13 2.71 -11.08
N GLY A 114 -4.14 3.52 -11.42
CA GLY A 114 -3.59 3.59 -12.78
C GLY A 114 -3.09 2.22 -13.24
N ALA A 115 -3.21 1.90 -14.53
CA ALA A 115 -2.79 0.61 -15.05
C ALA A 115 -1.28 0.34 -14.88
N ASN A 116 -0.48 1.41 -14.81
CA ASN A 116 0.97 1.36 -14.64
C ASN A 116 1.40 1.90 -13.25
N ASP A 117 0.45 2.26 -12.39
CA ASP A 117 0.76 2.74 -11.06
C ASP A 117 0.92 1.55 -10.11
N VAL A 118 1.91 1.64 -9.24
CA VAL A 118 2.18 0.65 -8.19
C VAL A 118 2.32 1.34 -6.85
N MET A 119 2.04 0.61 -5.77
CA MET A 119 2.54 0.97 -4.44
C MET A 119 3.49 -0.11 -3.96
N THR A 120 4.52 0.28 -3.23
CA THR A 120 5.60 -0.60 -2.81
C THR A 120 5.99 -0.36 -1.36
N VAL A 121 6.63 -1.36 -0.77
CA VAL A 121 7.32 -1.24 0.52
C VAL A 121 8.53 -2.17 0.50
N ALA A 122 9.69 -1.67 0.92
CA ALA A 122 10.88 -2.48 1.11
C ALA A 122 11.09 -2.74 2.60
N ILE A 123 11.19 -4.02 2.97
CA ILE A 123 11.44 -4.47 4.34
C ILE A 123 12.94 -4.81 4.45
N PRO A 124 13.69 -4.21 5.39
CA PRO A 124 15.15 -4.31 5.43
C PRO A 124 15.68 -5.73 5.57
N SER A 125 14.98 -6.58 6.33
CA SER A 125 15.30 -7.98 6.48
C SER A 125 14.14 -8.73 7.14
N ILE A 126 13.94 -9.99 6.75
CA ILE A 126 13.18 -10.98 7.52
C ILE A 126 14.06 -12.19 7.84
N SER A 127 13.71 -12.93 8.89
CA SER A 127 14.33 -14.23 9.17
C SER A 127 13.56 -15.35 8.46
N THR A 128 14.24 -16.47 8.16
CA THR A 128 13.59 -17.68 7.65
C THR A 128 12.41 -18.09 8.53
N GLY A 129 11.24 -18.29 7.94
CA GLY A 129 10.03 -18.69 8.66
C GLY A 129 9.38 -17.59 9.52
N ALA A 130 9.84 -16.34 9.41
CA ALA A 130 9.28 -15.23 10.18
C ALA A 130 7.82 -14.96 9.80
N THR A 131 7.00 -14.62 10.81
CA THR A 131 5.67 -14.03 10.63
C THR A 131 5.78 -12.54 10.89
N VAL A 132 5.69 -11.75 9.83
CA VAL A 132 5.71 -10.28 9.89
C VAL A 132 4.27 -9.77 9.70
N THR A 133 3.83 -8.91 10.60
CA THR A 133 2.46 -8.38 10.62
C THR A 133 2.47 -6.86 10.73
N GLY A 134 1.40 -6.21 10.27
CA GLY A 134 1.26 -4.77 10.40
C GLY A 134 2.13 -3.98 9.43
N VAL A 135 2.43 -4.55 8.25
CA VAL A 135 3.13 -3.83 7.19
C VAL A 135 2.14 -2.93 6.44
N HIS A 136 2.42 -1.64 6.35
CA HIS A 136 1.59 -0.70 5.61
C HIS A 136 2.27 -0.34 4.29
N MET A 137 1.65 -0.75 3.18
CA MET A 137 2.05 -0.35 1.84
C MET A 137 1.29 0.91 1.45
N THR A 138 2.01 2.03 1.36
CA THR A 138 1.43 3.36 1.18
C THR A 138 2.25 4.16 0.17
N PRO A 139 1.80 5.37 -0.22
CA PRO A 139 2.63 6.30 -0.99
C PRO A 139 4.01 6.56 -0.37
N LEU A 140 4.11 6.69 0.96
CA LEU A 140 5.38 7.03 1.63
C LEU A 140 6.36 5.84 1.65
N THR A 141 5.88 4.63 1.89
CA THR A 141 6.75 3.45 1.76
C THR A 141 7.20 3.24 0.32
N SER A 142 6.39 3.68 -0.65
CA SER A 142 6.74 3.62 -2.07
C SER A 142 7.84 4.63 -2.43
N MET A 143 7.77 5.84 -1.86
CA MET A 143 8.83 6.85 -1.96
C MET A 143 10.14 6.31 -1.35
N ALA A 144 10.08 5.75 -0.14
CA ALA A 144 11.25 5.20 0.54
C ALA A 144 11.88 4.03 -0.24
N GLN A 145 11.06 3.11 -0.77
CA GLN A 145 11.56 2.03 -1.62
C GLN A 145 12.26 2.57 -2.88
N THR A 146 11.66 3.56 -3.54
CA THR A 146 12.22 4.15 -4.76
C THR A 146 13.53 4.88 -4.49
N MET A 147 13.61 5.64 -3.40
CA MET A 147 14.85 6.26 -2.92
C MET A 147 15.92 5.21 -2.66
N ALA A 148 15.61 4.15 -1.88
CA ALA A 148 16.56 3.07 -1.59
C ALA A 148 17.07 2.37 -2.86
N GLY A 149 16.22 2.19 -3.87
CA GLY A 149 16.58 1.59 -5.16
C GLY A 149 17.57 2.44 -5.99
N ASN A 150 17.59 3.75 -5.79
CA ASN A 150 18.46 4.68 -6.49
C ASN A 150 19.72 5.07 -5.69
N MET A 151 19.81 4.67 -4.43
CA MET A 151 21.05 4.77 -3.66
C MET A 151 22.15 3.86 -4.24
N ALA A 152 23.41 4.21 -4.01
CA ALA A 152 24.53 3.38 -4.43
C ALA A 152 24.43 1.96 -3.84
N GLY A 153 24.48 0.96 -4.70
CA GLY A 153 24.29 -0.45 -4.33
C GLY A 153 22.83 -0.90 -4.24
N GLY A 154 21.86 -0.03 -4.54
CA GLY A 154 20.43 -0.34 -4.57
C GLY A 154 19.83 -0.64 -3.19
N MET A 155 18.77 -1.44 -3.16
CA MET A 155 18.00 -1.80 -1.97
C MET A 155 18.74 -2.77 -1.03
N THR A 156 19.92 -2.39 -0.53
CA THR A 156 20.58 -3.10 0.58
C THR A 156 19.80 -2.89 1.88
N THR A 157 19.97 -3.76 2.87
CA THR A 157 19.35 -3.58 4.21
C THR A 157 19.65 -2.20 4.80
N THR A 158 20.88 -1.69 4.63
CA THR A 158 21.26 -0.35 5.08
C THR A 158 20.51 0.75 4.34
N ASN A 159 20.44 0.67 3.00
CA ASN A 159 19.77 1.70 2.19
C ASN A 159 18.25 1.69 2.42
N ILE A 160 17.65 0.51 2.60
CA ILE A 160 16.23 0.40 2.96
C ILE A 160 15.97 1.04 4.33
N ASN A 161 16.81 0.77 5.33
CA ASN A 161 16.69 1.41 6.65
C ASN A 161 16.83 2.93 6.57
N SER A 162 17.84 3.43 5.85
CA SER A 162 18.05 4.88 5.67
C SER A 162 16.85 5.51 5.00
N ALA A 163 16.44 5.03 3.83
CA ALA A 163 15.36 5.65 3.08
C ALA A 163 14.01 5.62 3.82
N ASN A 164 13.70 4.55 4.55
CA ASN A 164 12.51 4.51 5.40
C ASN A 164 12.58 5.55 6.52
N GLY A 165 13.75 5.70 7.15
CA GLY A 165 13.98 6.69 8.19
C GLY A 165 13.97 8.13 7.67
N ASP A 166 14.55 8.38 6.50
CA ASP A 166 14.67 9.70 5.86
C ASP A 166 13.30 10.19 5.39
N VAL A 167 12.51 9.33 4.73
CA VAL A 167 11.13 9.66 4.33
C VAL A 167 10.23 9.83 5.55
N GLY A 168 10.33 8.94 6.54
CA GLY A 168 9.58 9.06 7.79
C GLY A 168 9.90 10.37 8.51
N SER A 169 11.18 10.69 8.67
CA SER A 169 11.64 11.92 9.29
C SER A 169 11.12 13.14 8.55
N PHE A 170 11.21 13.18 7.21
CA PHE A 170 10.69 14.28 6.40
C PHE A 170 9.22 14.59 6.71
N PHE A 171 8.38 13.57 6.84
CA PHE A 171 6.95 13.69 7.15
C PHE A 171 6.60 13.61 8.65
N MET A 172 7.59 13.62 9.54
CA MET A 172 7.41 13.52 10.99
C MET A 172 6.67 12.25 11.43
N ILE A 173 7.08 11.10 10.89
CA ILE A 173 6.57 9.76 11.19
C ILE A 173 7.76 8.88 11.56
N ASN A 174 7.74 8.26 12.74
CA ASN A 174 8.90 7.50 13.21
C ASN A 174 9.08 6.17 12.47
N ASP A 175 7.97 5.51 12.12
CA ASP A 175 7.98 4.23 11.42
C ASP A 175 6.87 4.19 10.36
N ILE A 176 7.25 4.40 9.10
CA ILE A 176 6.31 4.38 7.96
C ILE A 176 5.87 2.96 7.57
N ILE A 177 6.56 1.92 8.03
CA ILE A 177 6.20 0.53 7.74
C ILE A 177 5.12 0.04 8.69
N HIS A 178 5.25 0.29 10.01
CA HIS A 178 4.37 -0.30 11.01
C HIS A 178 3.39 0.69 11.66
N THR A 179 3.50 1.99 11.37
CA THR A 179 2.47 2.94 11.79
C THR A 179 1.31 2.91 10.78
N PRO A 180 0.08 2.59 11.20
CA PRO A 180 -1.07 2.67 10.30
C PRO A 180 -1.40 4.15 10.00
N PRO A 181 -1.58 4.53 8.72
CA PRO A 181 -2.10 5.86 8.42
C PRO A 181 -3.53 6.00 8.93
N MET A 182 -3.83 7.12 9.60
CA MET A 182 -5.19 7.46 9.98
C MET A 182 -6.03 7.67 8.71
N ASN A 183 -7.22 7.07 8.64
CA ASN A 183 -8.16 7.32 7.55
C ASN A 183 -9.00 8.58 7.84
N PRO A 184 -8.82 9.70 7.11
CA PRO A 184 -9.54 10.94 7.40
C PRO A 184 -11.02 10.89 7.00
N LEU A 185 -11.44 9.90 6.20
CA LEU A 185 -12.84 9.71 5.81
C LEU A 185 -13.69 9.07 6.91
N VAL A 186 -13.05 8.53 7.96
CA VAL A 186 -13.74 7.92 9.12
C VAL A 186 -14.03 9.02 10.15
N PRO A 187 -15.31 9.22 10.54
CA PRO A 187 -15.70 10.18 11.58
C PRO A 187 -14.90 10.05 12.87
N GLY A 188 -14.27 11.13 13.30
CA GLY A 188 -13.55 11.20 14.57
C GLY A 188 -12.25 10.38 14.63
N SER A 189 -11.75 9.88 13.50
CA SER A 189 -10.54 9.06 13.45
C SER A 189 -9.29 9.77 14.01
N GLY A 190 -9.26 11.09 13.96
CA GLY A 190 -8.20 11.92 14.53
C GLY A 190 -8.14 11.90 16.05
N THR A 191 -9.27 11.74 16.74
CA THR A 191 -9.32 11.87 18.21
C THR A 191 -8.46 10.84 18.93
N THR A 192 -8.40 9.61 18.42
CA THR A 192 -7.63 8.51 19.03
C THR A 192 -6.32 8.20 18.31
N ALA A 193 -6.09 8.79 17.14
CA ALA A 193 -4.86 8.60 16.37
C ALA A 193 -3.67 9.29 17.06
N SER A 194 -2.53 8.61 17.10
CA SER A 194 -1.26 9.24 17.51
C SER A 194 -0.83 10.30 16.48
N GLN A 195 0.09 11.19 16.84
CA GLN A 195 0.57 12.21 15.90
C GLN A 195 1.16 11.60 14.63
N ASP A 196 1.94 10.51 14.74
CA ASP A 196 2.47 9.79 13.59
C ASP A 196 1.36 9.28 12.66
N MET A 197 0.30 8.67 13.21
CA MET A 197 -0.84 8.18 12.42
C MET A 197 -1.56 9.34 11.72
N ARG A 198 -1.72 10.49 12.40
CA ARG A 198 -2.33 11.71 11.85
C ARG A 198 -1.48 12.26 10.72
N ASN A 199 -0.18 12.48 10.95
CA ASN A 199 0.79 12.95 9.95
C ASN A 199 0.75 12.06 8.70
N TYR A 200 0.79 10.75 8.90
CA TYR A 200 0.77 9.79 7.82
C TYR A 200 -0.52 9.88 6.98
N GLY A 201 -1.68 9.82 7.63
CA GLY A 201 -2.97 9.92 6.95
C GLY A 201 -3.16 11.24 6.20
N MET A 202 -2.77 12.34 6.83
CA MET A 202 -2.94 13.69 6.27
C MET A 202 -1.99 13.98 5.11
N VAL A 203 -0.77 13.42 5.10
CA VAL A 203 0.12 13.52 3.93
C VAL A 203 -0.45 12.77 2.73
N ILE A 204 -1.00 11.56 2.94
CA ILE A 204 -1.65 10.79 1.87
C ILE A 204 -2.87 11.55 1.33
N ALA A 205 -3.67 12.16 2.22
CA ALA A 205 -4.80 13.01 1.83
C ALA A 205 -4.35 14.27 1.08
N ALA A 206 -3.23 14.89 1.48
CA ALA A 206 -2.67 16.03 0.77
C ALA A 206 -2.20 15.66 -0.65
N MET A 207 -1.62 14.47 -0.86
CA MET A 207 -1.29 13.97 -2.21
C MET A 207 -2.55 13.78 -3.06
N SER A 208 -3.64 13.29 -2.47
CA SER A 208 -4.95 13.18 -3.12
C SER A 208 -5.51 14.56 -3.50
N GLU A 209 -5.42 15.54 -2.59
CA GLU A 209 -5.86 16.93 -2.82
C GLU A 209 -5.04 17.58 -3.95
N SER A 210 -3.71 17.41 -3.95
CA SER A 210 -2.86 17.89 -5.05
C SER A 210 -3.27 17.29 -6.39
N ALA A 211 -3.58 15.98 -6.42
CA ALA A 211 -4.05 15.32 -7.63
C ALA A 211 -5.39 15.89 -8.12
N MET A 212 -6.33 16.13 -7.20
CA MET A 212 -7.62 16.75 -7.49
C MET A 212 -7.44 18.18 -8.04
N GLY A 213 -6.60 19.00 -7.40
CA GLY A 213 -6.30 20.37 -7.84
C GLY A 213 -5.68 20.45 -9.23
N LEU A 214 -4.90 19.43 -9.63
CA LEU A 214 -4.34 19.29 -10.98
C LEU A 214 -5.31 18.67 -11.99
N GLY A 215 -6.53 18.31 -11.58
CA GLY A 215 -7.52 17.67 -12.44
C GLY A 215 -7.12 16.28 -12.92
N MET A 216 -6.42 15.52 -12.08
CA MET A 216 -6.04 14.13 -12.37
C MET A 216 -7.26 13.21 -12.25
N SER A 217 -7.51 12.42 -13.29
CA SER A 217 -8.57 11.40 -13.34
C SER A 217 -8.31 10.22 -12.40
N ARG A 218 -7.07 10.02 -11.96
CA ARG A 218 -6.68 9.01 -10.97
C ARG A 218 -5.59 9.59 -10.06
N SER A 219 -5.84 9.63 -8.76
CA SER A 219 -4.87 10.18 -7.81
C SER A 219 -3.66 9.29 -7.57
N SER A 220 -3.70 8.02 -7.98
CA SER A 220 -2.54 7.12 -7.96
C SER A 220 -1.39 7.62 -8.83
N GLY A 221 -1.68 8.38 -9.89
CA GLY A 221 -0.64 8.97 -10.73
C GLY A 221 0.23 9.99 -9.97
N MET A 222 -0.33 10.66 -8.95
CA MET A 222 0.40 11.58 -8.08
C MET A 222 1.36 10.80 -7.17
N VAL A 223 0.97 9.60 -6.70
CA VAL A 223 1.86 8.72 -5.95
C VAL A 223 3.08 8.36 -6.80
N THR A 224 2.87 7.94 -8.05
CA THR A 224 3.97 7.64 -8.97
C THR A 224 4.85 8.88 -9.26
N ALA A 225 4.28 10.09 -9.26
CA ALA A 225 5.06 11.32 -9.43
C ALA A 225 5.93 11.62 -8.20
N MET A 226 5.36 11.49 -7.00
CA MET A 226 6.07 11.67 -5.72
C MET A 226 7.16 10.61 -5.50
N MET A 227 6.95 9.37 -5.95
CA MET A 227 7.99 8.33 -5.97
C MET A 227 9.17 8.75 -6.85
N ASN A 228 8.88 9.28 -8.04
CA ASN A 228 9.90 9.76 -8.96
C ASN A 228 10.67 10.95 -8.40
N ASP A 229 9.98 11.89 -7.75
CA ASP A 229 10.59 13.05 -7.09
C ASP A 229 11.49 12.61 -5.91
N ALA A 230 11.01 11.71 -5.05
CA ALA A 230 11.79 11.19 -3.92
C ALA A 230 13.03 10.37 -4.32
N SER A 231 13.12 9.93 -5.57
CA SER A 231 14.10 8.94 -6.01
C SER A 231 15.55 9.37 -5.83
N ASP A 232 15.85 10.66 -5.89
CA ASP A 232 17.21 11.20 -5.72
C ASP A 232 17.48 11.76 -4.31
N GLY A 233 16.54 11.55 -3.38
CA GLY A 233 16.63 12.04 -2.01
C GLY A 233 16.20 13.51 -1.85
N VAL A 234 15.65 14.16 -2.88
CA VAL A 234 15.20 15.55 -2.81
C VAL A 234 13.84 15.73 -3.48
N MET A 235 12.84 16.15 -2.70
CA MET A 235 11.51 16.54 -3.20
C MET A 235 11.56 17.92 -3.88
N ASN A 236 11.94 17.96 -5.16
CA ASN A 236 12.18 19.18 -5.94
C ASN A 236 11.50 19.19 -7.32
N GLY A 237 10.50 18.32 -7.53
CA GLY A 237 9.83 18.10 -8.80
C GLY A 237 10.69 17.42 -9.86
N ALA A 238 11.83 16.82 -9.51
CA ALA A 238 12.77 16.23 -10.46
C ALA A 238 13.36 14.89 -9.95
N MET A 239 13.79 14.06 -10.90
CA MET A 239 14.51 12.82 -10.68
C MET A 239 15.93 12.99 -11.23
N GLY A 240 16.94 13.10 -10.36
CA GLY A 240 18.33 13.25 -10.78
C GLY A 240 18.56 14.50 -11.64
N GLY A 241 17.84 15.58 -11.33
CA GLY A 241 17.84 16.84 -12.09
C GLY A 241 16.97 16.85 -13.36
N THR A 242 16.32 15.73 -13.72
CA THR A 242 15.35 15.68 -14.82
C THR A 242 13.95 15.95 -14.28
N PRO A 243 13.22 16.99 -14.74
CA PRO A 243 11.88 17.27 -14.23
C PRO A 243 10.93 16.08 -14.37
N VAL A 244 10.18 15.77 -13.32
CA VAL A 244 9.18 14.70 -13.33
C VAL A 244 8.03 15.14 -14.23
N SER A 245 7.81 14.44 -15.34
CA SER A 245 6.67 14.71 -16.23
C SER A 245 5.36 14.29 -15.57
N MET A 246 4.35 15.16 -15.63
CA MET A 246 2.97 14.86 -15.22
C MET A 246 2.10 14.39 -16.40
N ASP A 247 2.65 14.35 -17.62
CA ASP A 247 1.94 13.87 -18.81
C ASP A 247 1.55 12.39 -18.66
N GLY A 248 0.34 12.06 -19.12
CA GLY A 248 -0.15 10.68 -19.09
C GLY A 248 -0.50 10.14 -17.70
N ARG A 249 -0.31 10.92 -16.62
CA ARG A 249 -0.68 10.53 -15.24
C ARG A 249 -2.15 10.83 -14.89
N GLY A 250 -2.99 10.96 -15.91
CA GLY A 250 -4.43 11.15 -15.78
C GLY A 250 -4.90 12.60 -15.69
N GLY A 251 -4.04 13.61 -15.70
CA GLY A 251 -4.41 15.04 -15.74
C GLY A 251 -5.20 15.43 -17.00
N MET A 252 -6.28 16.20 -16.85
CA MET A 252 -7.03 16.79 -17.98
C MET A 252 -6.35 18.03 -18.58
N MET A 253 -5.40 18.63 -17.87
CA MET A 253 -4.56 19.73 -18.37
C MET A 253 -3.19 19.16 -18.75
N GLY A 254 -2.81 19.24 -20.03
CA GLY A 254 -1.54 18.73 -20.56
C GLY A 254 -0.37 19.02 -19.61
N GLY A 255 0.24 17.95 -19.12
CA GLY A 255 0.96 17.91 -17.85
C GLY A 255 2.39 18.38 -18.03
N GLY A 256 2.60 19.67 -17.80
CA GLY A 256 3.94 20.22 -17.61
C GLY A 256 4.73 19.49 -16.51
N PRO A 257 6.00 19.86 -16.32
CA PRO A 257 6.79 19.29 -15.25
C PRO A 257 6.12 19.51 -13.89
N MET A 258 6.27 18.52 -13.00
CA MET A 258 5.91 18.62 -11.59
C MET A 258 6.52 19.88 -11.00
N GLN A 259 5.76 20.61 -10.19
CA GLN A 259 6.27 21.83 -9.58
C GLN A 259 7.40 21.50 -8.60
N PRO A 260 8.45 22.35 -8.51
CA PRO A 260 9.54 22.08 -7.59
C PRO A 260 9.13 22.03 -6.11
N THR A 261 8.01 22.65 -5.78
CA THR A 261 7.44 22.73 -4.43
C THR A 261 6.38 21.67 -4.16
N ALA A 262 6.10 20.78 -5.13
CA ALA A 262 5.01 19.81 -5.08
C ALA A 262 5.07 18.90 -3.84
N GLY A 263 6.26 18.45 -3.42
CA GLY A 263 6.46 17.65 -2.20
C GLY A 263 6.73 18.46 -0.91
N THR A 264 6.75 19.79 -0.98
CA THR A 264 7.07 20.69 0.15
C THR A 264 5.94 21.67 0.42
N SER A 265 6.08 22.95 0.08
CA SER A 265 5.11 24.01 0.41
C SER A 265 3.78 23.89 -0.34
N GLU A 266 3.76 23.31 -1.55
CA GLU A 266 2.50 23.01 -2.23
C GLU A 266 1.77 21.84 -1.56
N LEU A 267 2.50 20.80 -1.12
CA LEU A 267 1.90 19.73 -0.34
C LEU A 267 1.34 20.23 0.99
N ALA A 268 2.03 21.16 1.65
CA ALA A 268 1.53 21.82 2.85
C ALA A 268 0.24 22.61 2.55
N SER A 269 0.20 23.32 1.43
CA SER A 269 -0.99 24.06 0.99
C SER A 269 -2.17 23.13 0.69
N ALA A 270 -1.91 22.00 0.01
CA ALA A 270 -2.90 20.96 -0.25
C ALA A 270 -3.41 20.32 1.05
N MET A 271 -2.51 20.04 2.01
CA MET A 271 -2.91 19.55 3.33
C MET A 271 -3.87 20.54 4.01
N MET A 272 -3.57 21.83 3.99
CA MET A 272 -4.42 22.87 4.58
C MET A 272 -5.77 23.00 3.86
N SER A 273 -5.79 22.87 2.53
CA SER A 273 -7.03 22.82 1.73
C SER A 273 -7.92 21.65 2.17
N PHE A 274 -7.36 20.44 2.16
CA PHE A 274 -8.06 19.22 2.58
C PHE A 274 -8.61 19.34 4.01
N MET A 275 -7.85 19.94 4.93
CA MET A 275 -8.27 20.13 6.31
C MET A 275 -9.51 21.03 6.45
N THR A 276 -9.70 21.99 5.55
CA THR A 276 -10.87 22.85 5.54
C THR A 276 -12.08 22.25 4.84
N ASP A 277 -11.90 21.19 4.04
CA ASP A 277 -13.00 20.51 3.37
C ASP A 277 -13.72 19.55 4.32
N THR A 278 -14.72 20.08 5.02
CA THR A 278 -15.56 19.30 5.94
C THR A 278 -16.45 18.24 5.26
N THR A 279 -16.52 18.21 3.93
CA THR A 279 -17.30 17.19 3.22
C THR A 279 -16.56 15.85 3.15
N VAL A 280 -15.23 15.89 3.12
CA VAL A 280 -14.35 14.71 3.05
C VAL A 280 -13.49 14.52 4.29
N ASN A 281 -12.96 15.58 4.90
CA ASN A 281 -12.25 15.49 6.16
C ASN A 281 -13.24 15.29 7.32
N ARG A 282 -13.43 14.04 7.72
CA ARG A 282 -14.30 13.63 8.83
C ARG A 282 -13.49 13.25 10.07
N SER A 283 -12.17 13.37 10.03
CA SER A 283 -11.28 12.96 11.12
C SER A 283 -11.51 13.68 12.44
N GLY A 284 -12.07 14.89 12.40
CA GLY A 284 -12.19 15.79 13.54
C GLY A 284 -10.89 16.55 13.87
N LEU A 285 -9.83 16.39 13.05
CA LEU A 285 -8.64 17.21 13.15
C LEU A 285 -8.90 18.63 12.63
N THR A 286 -8.25 19.59 13.26
CA THR A 286 -8.23 21.01 12.89
C THR A 286 -6.86 21.39 12.35
N GLN A 287 -6.74 22.51 11.63
CA GLN A 287 -5.43 23.01 11.12
C GLN A 287 -4.35 23.08 12.21
N ALA A 288 -4.73 23.43 13.45
CA ALA A 288 -3.81 23.48 14.57
C ALA A 288 -3.15 22.12 14.88
N ASP A 289 -3.86 21.02 14.68
CA ASP A 289 -3.33 19.66 14.90
C ASP A 289 -2.21 19.28 13.90
N MET A 290 -2.18 19.95 12.75
CA MET A 290 -1.21 19.67 11.67
C MET A 290 -0.19 20.81 11.46
N GLN A 291 -0.29 21.89 12.23
CA GLN A 291 0.50 23.10 12.05
C GLN A 291 2.01 22.82 12.02
N THR A 292 2.50 21.98 12.94
CA THR A 292 3.94 21.67 13.00
C THR A 292 4.44 20.97 11.75
N LEU A 293 3.65 20.04 11.19
CA LEU A 293 4.01 19.36 9.95
C LEU A 293 3.97 20.32 8.77
N THR A 294 2.91 21.15 8.67
CA THR A 294 2.80 22.13 7.57
C THR A 294 3.91 23.18 7.62
N ASP A 295 4.30 23.64 8.82
CA ASP A 295 5.42 24.58 8.99
C ASP A 295 6.74 23.95 8.55
N LYS A 296 6.97 22.69 8.91
CA LYS A 296 8.15 21.94 8.46
C LYS A 296 8.20 21.84 6.93
N LEU A 297 7.09 21.46 6.31
CA LEU A 297 7.01 21.33 4.85
C LEU A 297 7.22 22.68 4.14
N ASN A 298 6.66 23.76 4.68
CA ASN A 298 6.84 25.12 4.15
C ASN A 298 8.28 25.62 4.25
N ALA A 299 9.00 25.25 5.32
CA ALA A 299 10.40 25.63 5.52
C ALA A 299 11.39 24.65 4.86
N SER A 300 10.91 23.54 4.30
CA SER A 300 11.74 22.47 3.76
C SER A 300 12.45 22.89 2.47
N ASN A 301 13.70 22.45 2.32
CA ASN A 301 14.43 22.53 1.06
C ASN A 301 14.29 21.25 0.21
N GLY A 302 13.37 20.35 0.59
CA GLY A 302 13.06 19.11 -0.11
C GLY A 302 13.95 17.92 0.25
N ARG A 303 15.06 18.09 0.97
CA ARG A 303 15.97 16.98 1.28
C ARG A 303 15.33 15.96 2.23
N LEU A 304 15.36 14.68 1.83
CA LEU A 304 15.01 13.53 2.66
C LEU A 304 16.22 13.15 3.52
N GLN A 305 16.15 13.42 4.84
CA GLN A 305 17.21 13.20 5.83
C GLN A 305 16.68 13.33 7.26
#